data_AF-A0A7C6WQ87-F1
#
_entry.id   AF-A0A7C6WQ87-F1
#
_cell.length_a   1.000
_cell.length_b   1.000
_cell.length_c   1.000
_cell.angle_alpha   90.00
_cell.angle_beta   90.00
_cell.angle_gamma   90.00
#
_symmetry.space_group_name_H-M   'P 1'
#
loop_
_entity.id
_entity.type
_entity.pdbx_description
1 polymer ?
#
loop_
_entity_poly.entity_id
_entity_poly.type
_entity_poly.pdbx_seq_one_letter_code
_entity_poly.pdbx_strand_id
1 'polypeptide(L)'
;TESVFDWQEFKDSAARRLRTLRPFRKRVPRWDELDDRQRVRHGYSELLRKRPDVPSSVTARRALTDHLLIDSQADSAALADAYDQARYSDLPIQPEQAEAMRKAARIRN
;
A
#
# COMPACT_ATOMS: atom_id res chain seq x y z
N THR A 1 37.49 21.65 -34.39
CA THR A 1 36.07 21.53 -33.98
C THR A 1 36.06 21.03 -32.54
N GLU A 2 36.22 21.94 -31.59
CA GLU A 2 36.18 21.60 -30.16
C GLU A 2 34.74 21.67 -29.68
N SER A 3 34.10 20.52 -29.55
CA SER A 3 32.81 20.40 -28.86
C SER A 3 33.12 20.35 -27.37
N VAL A 4 32.99 21.50 -26.69
CA VAL A 4 32.91 21.52 -25.23
C VAL A 4 31.59 20.86 -24.90
N PHE A 5 31.65 19.58 -24.54
CA PHE A 5 30.48 18.86 -24.03
C PHE A 5 29.99 19.60 -22.79
N ASP A 6 28.90 20.35 -22.93
CA ASP A 6 28.41 21.23 -21.90
C ASP A 6 27.66 20.41 -20.84
N TRP A 7 28.44 19.93 -19.87
CA TRP A 7 27.96 19.15 -18.74
C TRP A 7 26.85 19.86 -17.95
N GLN A 8 26.80 21.19 -18.02
CA GLN A 8 25.77 21.98 -17.36
C GLN A 8 24.43 21.82 -18.07
N GLU A 9 24.43 21.89 -19.40
CA GLU A 9 23.24 21.72 -20.24
C GLU A 9 22.68 20.29 -20.15
N PHE A 10 23.56 19.30 -20.03
CA PHE A 10 23.16 17.90 -19.78
C PHE A 10 22.47 17.74 -18.41
N LYS A 11 22.99 18.36 -17.34
CA LYS A 11 22.38 18.31 -16.00
C LYS A 11 21.02 18.99 -15.98
N ASP A 12 20.88 20.13 -16.63
CA ASP A 12 19.64 20.90 -16.64
C ASP A 12 18.54 20.22 -17.46
N SER A 13 18.92 19.51 -18.54
CA SER A 13 17.98 18.70 -19.32
C SER A 13 17.55 17.42 -18.58
N ALA A 14 18.48 16.77 -17.87
CA ALA A 14 18.16 15.63 -17.00
C ALA A 14 17.24 16.03 -15.84
N ALA A 15 17.51 17.16 -15.18
CA ALA A 15 16.67 17.69 -14.10
C ALA A 15 15.27 18.08 -14.58
N ARG A 16 15.14 18.65 -15.78
CA ARG A 16 13.84 18.94 -16.41
C ARG A 16 13.06 17.66 -16.71
N ARG A 17 13.70 16.63 -17.27
CA ARG A 17 13.08 15.31 -17.51
C ARG A 17 12.63 14.62 -16.21
N LEU A 18 13.43 14.72 -15.16
CA LEU A 18 13.08 14.22 -13.83
C LEU A 18 11.90 14.98 -13.19
N ARG A 19 11.78 16.29 -13.44
CA ARG A 19 10.62 17.10 -13.01
C ARG A 19 9.34 16.74 -13.76
N THR A 20 9.41 16.42 -15.05
CA THR A 20 8.25 15.98 -15.84
C THR A 20 7.85 14.53 -15.53
N LEU A 21 8.79 13.71 -15.08
CA LEU A 21 8.56 12.35 -14.60
C LEU A 21 8.20 12.27 -13.12
N ARG A 22 8.17 13.41 -12.40
CA ARG A 22 7.65 13.44 -11.04
C ARG A 22 6.16 13.10 -11.20
N PRO A 23 5.72 11.89 -10.80
CA PRO A 23 4.29 11.63 -10.82
C PRO A 23 3.68 12.74 -9.99
N PHE A 24 2.63 13.40 -10.50
CA PHE A 24 1.69 14.08 -9.64
C PHE A 24 1.42 13.09 -8.52
N ARG A 25 2.01 13.31 -7.35
CA ARG A 25 1.81 12.45 -6.19
C ARG A 25 0.35 12.69 -5.86
N LYS A 26 -0.53 11.91 -6.49
CA LYS A 26 -1.95 11.87 -6.14
C LYS A 26 -1.92 11.66 -4.64
N ARG A 27 -2.40 12.67 -3.92
CA ARG A 27 -2.49 12.63 -2.48
C ARG A 27 -3.16 11.31 -2.15
N VAL A 28 -2.50 10.47 -1.35
CA VAL A 28 -3.10 9.21 -0.93
C VAL A 28 -4.45 9.59 -0.30
N PRO A 29 -5.58 9.06 -0.78
CA PRO A 29 -6.89 9.45 -0.28
C PRO A 29 -6.93 9.24 1.22
N ARG A 30 -7.62 10.13 1.95
CA ARG A 30 -7.78 9.94 3.40
C ARG A 30 -8.63 8.69 3.64
N TRP A 31 -8.42 8.02 4.77
CA TRP A 31 -9.16 6.80 5.13
C TRP A 31 -10.68 6.96 4.96
N ASP A 32 -11.21 8.12 5.34
CA ASP A 32 -12.64 8.43 5.29
C ASP A 32 -13.18 8.58 3.86
N GLU A 33 -12.32 8.91 2.89
CA GLU A 33 -12.68 9.09 1.47
C GLU A 33 -12.67 7.76 0.68
N LEU A 34 -12.16 6.69 1.29
CA LEU A 34 -12.07 5.38 0.69
C LEU A 34 -13.37 4.58 0.87
N ASP A 35 -13.75 3.84 -0.17
CA ASP A 35 -14.76 2.78 -0.06
C ASP A 35 -14.23 1.61 0.80
N ASP A 36 -15.10 0.81 1.41
CA ASP A 36 -14.71 -0.23 2.38
C ASP A 36 -13.75 -1.27 1.76
N ARG A 37 -13.94 -1.59 0.48
CA ARG A 37 -13.01 -2.42 -0.28
C ARG A 37 -11.62 -1.79 -0.41
N GLN A 38 -11.58 -0.49 -0.66
CA GLN A 38 -10.32 0.26 -0.77
C GLN A 38 -9.66 0.40 0.61
N ARG A 39 -10.44 0.60 1.68
CA ARG A 39 -9.97 0.63 3.07
C ARG A 39 -9.28 -0.66 3.48
N VAL A 40 -9.86 -1.82 3.17
CA VAL A 40 -9.21 -3.12 3.43
C VAL A 40 -7.87 -3.24 2.70
N ARG A 41 -7.83 -2.91 1.40
CA ARG A 41 -6.60 -2.97 0.61
C ARG A 41 -5.53 -1.97 1.10
N HIS A 42 -5.96 -0.79 1.51
CA HIS A 42 -5.08 0.23 2.08
C HIS A 42 -4.51 -0.23 3.43
N GLY A 43 -5.36 -0.76 4.30
CA GLY A 43 -4.94 -1.32 5.60
C GLY A 43 -3.90 -2.42 5.45
N TYR A 44 -4.12 -3.37 4.54
CA TYR A 44 -3.13 -4.41 4.24
C TYR A 44 -1.81 -3.85 3.68
N SER A 45 -1.89 -2.83 2.82
CA SER A 45 -0.69 -2.17 2.30
C SER A 45 0.13 -1.50 3.41
N GLU A 46 -0.54 -0.87 4.38
CA GLU A 46 0.12 -0.26 5.54
C GLU A 46 0.75 -1.30 6.47
N LEU A 47 0.12 -2.48 6.62
CA LEU A 47 0.71 -3.61 7.35
C LEU A 47 2.03 -4.06 6.71
N LEU A 48 2.06 -4.25 5.39
CA LEU A 48 3.28 -4.60 4.65
C LEU A 48 4.37 -3.52 4.78
N ARG A 49 3.99 -2.23 4.73
CA ARG A 49 4.96 -1.13 4.91
C ARG A 49 5.63 -1.14 6.27
N LYS A 50 4.91 -1.58 7.31
CA LYS A 50 5.44 -1.67 8.68
C LYS A 50 6.30 -2.92 8.90
N ARG A 51 6.21 -3.91 8.01
CA ARG A 51 6.90 -5.20 8.10
C ARG A 51 7.68 -5.50 6.81
N PRO A 52 8.75 -4.74 6.51
CA PRO A 52 9.57 -4.94 5.32
C PRO A 52 10.34 -6.28 5.33
N ASP A 53 10.37 -6.96 6.47
CA ASP A 53 10.95 -8.27 6.71
C ASP A 53 10.13 -9.42 6.09
N VAL A 54 8.84 -9.19 5.79
CA VAL A 54 7.99 -10.21 5.18
C VAL A 54 8.32 -10.36 3.69
N PRO A 55 8.71 -11.56 3.21
CA PRO A 55 9.06 -11.76 1.80
C PRO A 55 7.85 -11.52 0.89
N SER A 56 8.09 -10.89 -0.27
CA SER A 56 7.05 -10.61 -1.27
C SER A 56 6.46 -11.86 -1.93
N SER A 57 7.13 -13.01 -1.80
CA SER A 57 6.64 -14.31 -2.27
C SER A 57 5.56 -14.90 -1.37
N VAL A 58 5.35 -14.36 -0.17
CA VAL A 58 4.32 -14.84 0.76
C VAL A 58 2.96 -14.29 0.33
N THR A 59 1.95 -15.15 0.28
CA THR A 59 0.58 -14.75 -0.06
C THR A 59 -0.05 -13.96 1.09
N ALA A 60 -0.98 -13.06 0.77
CA ALA A 60 -1.63 -12.23 1.79
C ALA A 60 -2.34 -13.04 2.87
N ARG A 61 -3.08 -14.09 2.47
CA ARG A 61 -3.69 -15.04 3.41
C ARG A 61 -2.65 -15.59 4.37
N ARG A 62 -1.54 -16.16 3.86
CA ARG A 62 -0.50 -16.73 4.70
C ARG A 62 0.17 -15.70 5.61
N ALA A 63 0.46 -14.51 5.08
CA ALA A 63 1.08 -13.44 5.86
C ALA A 63 0.21 -12.97 7.04
N LEU A 64 -1.12 -13.02 6.89
CA LEU A 64 -2.06 -12.70 7.95
C LEU A 64 -2.28 -13.88 8.90
N THR A 65 -2.52 -15.09 8.40
CA THR A 65 -2.79 -16.30 9.22
C THR A 65 -1.58 -16.75 10.03
N ASP A 66 -0.37 -16.64 9.47
CA ASP A 66 0.88 -16.98 10.17
C ASP A 66 1.33 -15.82 11.09
N HIS A 67 0.50 -14.79 11.27
CA HIS A 67 0.76 -13.61 12.11
C HIS A 67 2.06 -12.87 11.79
N LEU A 68 2.50 -12.90 10.53
CA LEU A 68 3.72 -12.22 10.08
C LEU A 68 3.54 -10.70 10.04
N LEU A 69 2.31 -10.24 9.77
CA LEU A 69 1.99 -8.83 9.61
C LEU A 69 1.31 -8.20 10.83
N ILE A 70 0.72 -9.03 11.69
CA ILE A 70 -0.18 -8.60 12.76
C ILE A 70 0.15 -9.32 14.06
N ASP A 71 -0.11 -8.68 15.19
CA ASP A 71 0.08 -9.31 16.50
C ASP A 71 -0.98 -10.42 16.69
N SER A 72 -0.66 -11.46 17.46
CA SER A 72 -1.48 -12.69 17.61
C SER A 72 -2.87 -12.49 18.21
N GLN A 73 -3.18 -11.28 18.71
CA GLN A 73 -4.49 -10.95 19.27
C GLN A 73 -5.52 -10.48 18.23
N ALA A 74 -5.10 -10.27 16.98
CA ALA A 74 -6.01 -9.99 15.89
C ALA A 74 -6.57 -11.31 15.30
N ASP A 75 -7.86 -11.30 14.94
CA ASP A 75 -8.51 -12.42 14.27
C ASP A 75 -7.96 -12.57 12.85
N SER A 76 -6.87 -13.32 12.72
CA SER A 76 -6.04 -13.42 11.51
C SER A 76 -6.79 -14.03 10.33
N ALA A 77 -7.67 -15.00 10.60
CA ALA A 77 -8.51 -15.64 9.60
C ALA A 77 -9.51 -14.63 9.02
N ALA A 78 -10.23 -13.89 9.88
CA ALA A 78 -11.18 -12.88 9.44
C ALA A 78 -10.53 -11.78 8.60
N LEU A 79 -9.31 -11.36 8.94
CA LEU A 79 -8.56 -10.36 8.17
C LEU A 79 -8.09 -10.90 6.82
N ALA A 80 -7.65 -12.16 6.77
CA ALA A 80 -7.27 -12.82 5.52
C ALA A 80 -8.47 -12.92 4.57
N ASP A 81 -9.62 -13.34 5.10
CA ASP A 81 -10.85 -13.48 4.32
C ASP A 81 -11.37 -12.12 3.84
N ALA A 82 -11.34 -11.09 4.69
CA ALA A 82 -11.68 -9.73 4.28
C ALA A 82 -10.79 -9.24 3.13
N TYR A 83 -9.48 -9.48 3.20
CA TYR A 83 -8.56 -9.09 2.14
C TYR A 83 -8.81 -9.84 0.84
N ASP A 84 -9.00 -11.16 0.92
CA ASP A 84 -9.23 -11.96 -0.27
C ASP A 84 -10.58 -11.67 -0.91
N GLN A 85 -11.61 -11.41 -0.11
CA GLN A 85 -12.88 -10.88 -0.60
C GLN A 85 -12.68 -9.54 -1.28
N ALA A 86 -11.91 -8.63 -0.69
CA ALA A 86 -11.65 -7.32 -1.27
C ALA A 86 -10.83 -7.41 -2.56
N ARG A 87 -10.04 -8.47 -2.76
CA ARG A 87 -9.13 -8.64 -3.91
C ARG A 87 -9.72 -9.47 -5.04
N TYR A 88 -10.39 -10.58 -4.72
CA TYR A 88 -10.78 -11.63 -5.65
C TYR A 88 -12.30 -11.83 -5.78
N SER A 89 -13.10 -11.12 -4.98
CA SER A 89 -14.56 -11.21 -5.03
C SER A 89 -15.18 -9.86 -5.38
N ASP A 90 -16.41 -9.88 -5.89
CA ASP A 90 -17.24 -8.69 -6.12
C ASP A 90 -18.30 -8.49 -5.03
N LEU A 91 -18.28 -9.34 -4.00
CA LEU A 91 -19.16 -9.20 -2.85
C LEU A 91 -18.88 -7.88 -2.09
N PRO A 92 -19.92 -7.23 -1.55
CA PRO A 92 -19.75 -6.05 -0.72
C PRO A 92 -18.91 -6.39 0.51
N ILE A 93 -17.94 -5.53 0.82
CA ILE A 93 -17.16 -5.60 2.06
C ILE A 93 -17.97 -4.93 3.15
N GLN A 94 -18.08 -5.56 4.30
CA GLN A 94 -18.79 -4.98 5.44
C GLN A 94 -17.90 -3.92 6.13
N PRO A 95 -18.47 -2.81 6.62
CA PRO A 95 -17.71 -1.77 7.31
C PRO A 95 -16.88 -2.29 8.48
N GLU A 96 -17.37 -3.30 9.19
CA GLU A 96 -16.68 -3.93 10.33
C GLU A 96 -15.39 -4.62 9.88
N GLN A 97 -15.35 -5.20 8.68
CA GLN A 97 -14.15 -5.82 8.11
C GLN A 97 -13.09 -4.75 7.78
N ALA A 98 -13.53 -3.61 7.24
CA ALA A 98 -12.65 -2.47 6.96
C ALA A 98 -12.06 -1.88 8.26
N GLU A 99 -12.89 -1.71 9.30
CA GLU A 99 -12.44 -1.23 10.62
C GLU A 99 -11.54 -2.24 11.34
N ALA A 100 -11.81 -3.54 11.22
CA ALA A 100 -10.90 -4.57 11.74
C ALA A 100 -9.50 -4.46 11.11
N MET A 101 -9.44 -4.29 9.79
CA MET A 101 -8.17 -4.10 9.07
C MET A 101 -7.48 -2.79 9.47
N ARG A 102 -8.25 -1.71 9.67
CA ARG A 102 -7.75 -0.43 10.17
C ARG A 102 -7.08 -0.56 11.53
N LYS A 103 -7.75 -1.25 12.45
CA LYS A 103 -7.28 -1.47 13.83
C LYS A 103 -6.02 -2.32 13.84
N ALA A 104 -6.00 -3.40 13.04
CA ALA A 104 -4.81 -4.23 12.87
C ALA A 104 -3.63 -3.41 12.31
N ALA A 105 -3.89 -2.58 11.30
CA ALA A 105 -2.90 -1.69 10.70
C ALA A 105 -2.54 -0.50 11.59
N ARG A 106 -3.19 -0.28 12.74
CA ARG A 106 -3.00 0.86 13.65
C ARG A 106 -3.04 2.21 12.90
N ILE A 107 -3.99 2.38 11.97
CA ILE A 107 -4.15 3.60 11.17
C ILE A 107 -4.94 4.64 11.98
N ARG A 108 -4.33 5.81 12.19
CA ARG A 108 -4.97 6.97 12.86
C ARG A 108 -5.76 7.79 11.82
N ASN A 109 -6.86 8.42 12.28
CA ASN A 109 -7.68 9.36 11.47
C ASN A 109 -6.90 10.64 11.13
#